data_AF-A0A0E3WXV8-F1
#
_entry.id   AF-A0A0E3WXV8-F1
#
_cell.length_a   1.000
_cell.length_b   1.000
_cell.length_c   1.000
_cell.angle_alpha   90.00
_cell.angle_beta   90.00
_cell.angle_gamma   90.00
#
_symmetry.space_group_name_H-M   'P 1'
#
loop_
_entity.id
_entity.type
_entity.pdbx_description
1 polymer ?
#
loop_
_entity_poly.entity_id
_entity_poly.type
_entity_poly.pdbx_seq_one_letter_code
_entity_poly.pdbx_strand_id
1 'polypeptide(L)'
;MIKNKSGISAIFAAILLVSIAFVPAVSATDNTTKRNQDKDIVEPWFEKGDELNRLSGDELRTLAEQNETIRKMIKEDLKIEPVQIESLKSLENLPDNYPDDVKNAIIENFTSRNVSQQFSTKATTTTNTVNVWIVADEEYRSTYGSNWQTQAYNTIENADNAFYSDHDIDFVVGKYSTWDSTDSEDNCSELLDEAELESGWLSNKQGMDMLAVFTDQGTDHRGVSENGGDAWLMDHQITSGWDWHLAQHEASHNYRCPDHKYATTPYCIMTYNYMMITDDWCSSCDQTIENNRNHF
;
A
#
# COMPACT_ATOMS: atom_id res chain seq x y z
N MET A 1 19.62 -33.44 22.95
CA MET A 1 20.84 -33.13 22.17
C MET A 1 20.49 -31.97 21.26
N ILE A 2 21.20 -30.85 21.40
CA ILE A 2 20.84 -29.53 20.85
C ILE A 2 21.42 -29.35 19.44
N LYS A 3 20.57 -28.76 18.57
CA LYS A 3 20.79 -27.97 17.34
C LYS A 3 21.60 -28.57 16.19
N ASN A 4 21.02 -28.46 15.00
CA ASN A 4 21.71 -27.88 13.83
C ASN A 4 20.78 -26.81 13.22
N LYS A 5 21.10 -25.53 13.48
CA LYS A 5 20.59 -24.37 12.73
C LYS A 5 21.65 -24.07 11.67
N SER A 6 21.44 -24.51 10.43
CA SER A 6 22.35 -24.29 9.30
C SER A 6 21.79 -23.36 8.21
N GLY A 7 20.70 -22.63 8.49
CA GLY A 7 20.06 -21.74 7.50
C GLY A 7 20.54 -20.27 7.48
N ILE A 8 21.10 -19.75 8.58
CA ILE A 8 21.31 -18.29 8.73
C ILE A 8 22.66 -17.82 8.16
N SER A 9 23.60 -18.73 7.90
CA SER A 9 24.98 -18.35 7.52
C SER A 9 25.15 -17.91 6.07
N ALA A 10 24.16 -18.10 5.19
CA ALA A 10 24.26 -17.73 3.78
C ALA A 10 23.88 -16.26 3.51
N ILE A 11 23.02 -15.66 4.35
CA ILE A 11 22.52 -14.29 4.16
C ILE A 11 23.63 -13.24 4.40
N PHE A 12 24.60 -13.52 5.27
CA PHE A 12 25.69 -12.60 5.56
C PHE A 12 26.71 -12.42 4.42
N ALA A 13 26.72 -13.27 3.40
CA ALA A 13 27.71 -13.21 2.33
C ALA A 13 27.32 -12.31 1.14
N ALA A 14 26.05 -11.94 0.99
CA ALA A 14 25.56 -11.20 -0.20
C ALA A 14 25.79 -9.68 -0.16
N ILE A 15 26.07 -9.11 1.02
CA ILE A 15 26.18 -7.65 1.21
C ILE A 15 27.52 -7.08 0.72
N LEU A 16 28.55 -7.90 0.49
CA LEU A 16 29.80 -7.47 -0.16
C LEU A 16 29.85 -7.97 -1.61
N LEU A 17 29.61 -7.06 -2.57
CA LEU A 17 30.15 -7.01 -3.95
C LEU A 17 29.13 -6.34 -4.91
N VAL A 18 29.21 -5.02 -5.05
CA VAL A 18 28.58 -4.27 -6.15
C VAL A 18 29.67 -3.96 -7.16
N SER A 19 29.72 -4.63 -8.31
CA SER A 19 30.42 -4.12 -9.51
C SER A 19 30.02 -4.84 -10.81
N ILE A 20 29.72 -4.02 -11.83
CA ILE A 20 29.90 -4.18 -13.29
C ILE A 20 28.73 -4.75 -14.13
N ALA A 21 28.28 -3.88 -15.03
CA ALA A 21 27.28 -4.03 -16.08
C ALA A 21 27.65 -4.99 -17.21
N PHE A 22 26.66 -5.61 -17.86
CA PHE A 22 26.66 -5.98 -19.29
C PHE A 22 25.22 -6.23 -19.81
N VAL A 23 24.96 -5.73 -21.03
CA VAL A 23 23.82 -5.94 -21.96
C VAL A 23 24.48 -6.45 -23.28
N PRO A 24 23.86 -7.10 -24.31
CA PRO A 24 22.44 -7.35 -24.69
C PRO A 24 22.08 -8.79 -25.18
N ALA A 25 20.79 -9.05 -25.49
CA ALA A 25 20.29 -9.22 -26.89
C ALA A 25 18.91 -9.94 -26.98
N VAL A 26 18.10 -9.48 -27.94
CA VAL A 26 16.68 -9.79 -28.22
C VAL A 26 16.51 -10.95 -29.21
N SER A 27 15.42 -11.73 -29.11
CA SER A 27 14.73 -12.29 -30.28
C SER A 27 13.24 -12.56 -30.03
N ALA A 28 12.38 -12.06 -30.93
CA ALA A 28 10.93 -12.27 -31.04
C ALA A 28 10.60 -13.67 -31.64
N THR A 29 9.41 -14.29 -31.46
CA THR A 29 8.16 -13.99 -32.20
C THR A 29 6.95 -14.85 -31.72
N ASP A 30 5.80 -14.18 -31.54
CA ASP A 30 4.37 -14.46 -31.87
C ASP A 30 3.80 -15.89 -32.07
N ASN A 31 2.67 -16.23 -31.41
CA ASN A 31 1.28 -15.91 -31.85
C ASN A 31 0.15 -16.60 -31.02
N THR A 32 -0.76 -15.78 -30.47
CA THR A 32 -2.24 -15.95 -30.27
C THR A 32 -2.86 -17.23 -29.67
N THR A 33 -3.59 -17.14 -28.53
CA THR A 33 -5.09 -17.07 -28.42
C THR A 33 -5.59 -17.05 -26.95
N LYS A 34 -6.24 -15.95 -26.54
CA LYS A 34 -7.23 -15.69 -25.44
C LYS A 34 -7.30 -16.61 -24.20
N ARG A 35 -6.85 -16.06 -23.06
CA ARG A 35 -7.49 -16.15 -21.73
C ARG A 35 -7.14 -14.83 -21.00
N ASN A 36 -8.10 -13.96 -20.72
CA ASN A 36 -7.86 -12.73 -19.96
C ASN A 36 -7.68 -13.08 -18.49
N GLN A 37 -6.47 -13.49 -18.16
CA GLN A 37 -5.82 -13.36 -16.86
C GLN A 37 -4.42 -12.93 -17.26
N ASP A 38 -3.92 -11.81 -16.74
CA ASP A 38 -2.51 -11.46 -16.88
C ASP A 38 -1.71 -12.56 -16.19
N LYS A 39 -1.39 -13.62 -16.94
CA LYS A 39 -0.55 -14.72 -16.53
C LYS A 39 0.79 -14.55 -17.18
N ASP A 40 1.81 -14.62 -16.33
CA ASP A 40 3.22 -14.75 -16.62
C ASP A 40 3.90 -13.48 -17.16
N ILE A 41 3.92 -12.44 -16.33
CA ILE A 41 5.14 -11.64 -16.20
C ILE A 41 5.74 -12.06 -14.87
N VAL A 42 6.76 -12.92 -14.94
CA VAL A 42 7.67 -13.13 -13.81
C VAL A 42 8.37 -11.80 -13.59
N GLU A 43 7.81 -11.00 -12.69
CA GLU A 43 8.34 -9.72 -12.29
C GLU A 43 9.68 -9.93 -11.60
N PRO A 44 10.73 -9.16 -11.94
CA PRO A 44 11.88 -9.07 -11.09
C PRO A 44 11.54 -8.19 -9.86
N TRP A 45 10.69 -8.71 -8.97
CA TRP A 45 11.12 -8.77 -7.58
C TRP A 45 12.57 -9.29 -7.59
N PHE A 46 13.41 -9.06 -6.59
CA PHE A 46 14.79 -9.62 -6.60
C PHE A 46 15.88 -8.82 -7.35
N GLU A 47 15.84 -7.47 -7.34
CA GLU A 47 17.10 -6.73 -7.33
C GLU A 47 17.77 -6.77 -5.95
N LYS A 48 19.10 -6.63 -5.95
CA LYS A 48 19.95 -6.54 -4.76
C LYS A 48 19.59 -5.29 -3.95
N GLY A 49 19.29 -5.43 -2.67
CA GLY A 49 18.92 -4.32 -1.78
C GLY A 49 17.47 -4.33 -1.27
N ASP A 50 16.63 -5.23 -1.80
CA ASP A 50 15.22 -5.37 -1.39
C ASP A 50 14.98 -6.62 -0.52
N GLU A 51 16.03 -7.15 0.10
CA GLU A 51 15.95 -8.45 0.79
C GLU A 51 15.14 -8.41 2.08
N LEU A 52 15.02 -7.24 2.71
CA LEU A 52 14.28 -7.09 3.96
C LEU A 52 12.76 -6.97 3.75
N ASN A 53 12.30 -6.42 2.62
CA ASN A 53 10.88 -6.37 2.27
C ASN A 53 10.28 -7.73 1.91
N ARG A 54 11.09 -8.80 1.85
CA ARG A 54 10.62 -10.18 1.59
C ARG A 54 10.42 -11.00 2.84
N LEU A 55 10.89 -10.47 3.96
CA LEU A 55 10.83 -11.17 5.22
C LEU A 55 9.50 -10.80 5.85
N SER A 56 8.76 -11.79 6.35
CA SER A 56 7.58 -11.50 7.16
C SER A 56 7.96 -10.70 8.41
N GLY A 57 7.00 -10.05 9.04
CA GLY A 57 7.21 -9.35 10.31
C GLY A 57 7.91 -10.21 11.38
N ASP A 58 7.62 -11.50 11.46
CA ASP A 58 8.25 -12.44 12.39
C ASP A 58 9.73 -12.72 12.07
N GLU A 59 10.06 -12.84 10.79
CA GLU A 59 11.43 -13.00 10.32
C GLU A 59 12.25 -11.73 10.57
N LEU A 60 11.67 -10.55 10.32
CA LEU A 60 12.27 -9.25 10.62
C LEU A 60 12.52 -9.07 12.13
N ARG A 61 11.55 -9.42 12.98
CA ARG A 61 11.69 -9.40 14.44
C ARG A 61 12.81 -10.31 14.91
N THR A 62 12.87 -11.53 14.37
CA THR A 62 13.95 -12.49 14.68
C THR A 62 15.32 -11.93 14.31
N LEU A 63 15.43 -11.27 13.16
CA LEU A 63 16.67 -10.65 12.69
C LEU A 63 17.06 -9.44 13.56
N ALA A 64 16.08 -8.66 14.03
CA ALA A 64 16.28 -7.52 14.94
C ALA A 64 16.80 -7.91 16.33
N GLU A 65 16.64 -9.16 16.76
CA GLU A 65 17.27 -9.67 18.00
C GLU A 65 18.80 -9.59 17.91
N GLN A 66 19.35 -9.78 16.71
CA GLN A 66 20.79 -9.87 16.46
C GLN A 66 21.36 -8.65 15.73
N ASN A 67 20.51 -7.80 15.13
CA ASN A 67 20.91 -6.65 14.35
C ASN A 67 20.31 -5.34 14.90
N GLU A 68 21.16 -4.46 15.43
CA GLU A 68 20.72 -3.17 16.01
C GLU A 68 20.11 -2.22 14.99
N THR A 69 20.62 -2.21 13.75
CA THR A 69 20.10 -1.35 12.67
C THR A 69 18.66 -1.72 12.34
N ILE A 70 18.39 -3.00 12.17
CA ILE A 70 17.04 -3.51 11.87
C ILE A 70 16.11 -3.26 13.06
N ARG A 71 16.60 -3.43 14.29
CA ARG A 71 15.81 -3.08 15.48
C ARG A 71 15.43 -1.60 15.56
N LYS A 72 16.32 -0.70 15.15
CA LYS A 72 16.04 0.75 15.12
C LYS A 72 15.03 1.10 14.03
N MET A 73 15.15 0.47 12.87
CA MET A 73 14.22 0.62 11.76
C MET A 73 12.81 0.19 12.15
N ILE A 74 12.62 -1.01 12.74
CA ILE A 74 11.31 -1.45 13.25
C ILE A 74 10.76 -0.48 14.29
N LYS A 75 11.60 0.04 15.19
CA LYS A 75 11.13 1.03 16.18
C LYS A 75 10.70 2.36 15.56
N GLU A 76 11.28 2.74 14.44
CA GLU A 76 10.90 3.94 13.71
C GLU A 76 9.56 3.72 13.02
N ASP A 77 9.41 2.56 12.38
CA ASP A 77 8.19 2.16 11.68
C ASP A 77 6.96 2.05 12.59
N LEU A 78 7.13 1.63 13.85
CA LEU A 78 6.05 1.59 14.84
C LEU A 78 5.59 2.97 15.34
N LYS A 79 6.23 4.07 14.92
CA LYS A 79 5.79 5.41 15.31
C LYS A 79 4.56 5.83 14.52
N ILE A 80 3.73 6.62 15.20
CA ILE A 80 2.54 7.22 14.61
C ILE A 80 2.85 8.69 14.38
N GLU A 81 2.76 9.13 13.14
CA GLU A 81 2.90 10.52 12.74
C GLU A 81 1.53 11.13 12.39
N PRO A 82 1.35 12.46 12.56
CA PRO A 82 0.11 13.12 12.16
C PRO A 82 -0.02 13.12 10.64
N VAL A 83 -1.22 12.78 10.16
CA VAL A 83 -1.56 12.82 8.74
C VAL A 83 -2.25 14.13 8.35
N GLN A 84 -2.30 14.37 7.06
CA GLN A 84 -3.15 15.38 6.49
C GLN A 84 -4.57 14.80 6.32
N ILE A 85 -5.60 15.61 6.61
CA ILE A 85 -7.01 15.25 6.38
C ILE A 85 -7.72 16.31 5.52
N GLU A 86 -8.69 15.89 4.73
CA GLU A 86 -9.32 16.71 3.69
C GLU A 86 -10.69 17.19 4.15
N SER A 87 -11.34 16.38 4.99
CA SER A 87 -12.69 16.62 5.48
C SER A 87 -12.81 16.32 6.98
N LEU A 88 -13.82 16.93 7.61
CA LEU A 88 -14.17 16.58 9.00
C LEU A 88 -14.66 15.14 9.14
N LYS A 89 -15.10 14.51 8.03
CA LYS A 89 -15.59 13.14 8.03
C LYS A 89 -14.46 12.14 8.31
N SER A 90 -13.24 12.43 7.88
CA SER A 90 -12.02 11.67 8.24
C SER A 90 -11.81 11.61 9.76
N LEU A 91 -12.24 12.63 10.50
CA LEU A 91 -12.14 12.63 11.98
C LEU A 91 -13.22 11.81 12.68
N GLU A 92 -14.36 11.54 12.04
CA GLU A 92 -15.50 10.86 12.66
C GLU A 92 -15.21 9.37 12.90
N ASN A 93 -14.35 8.77 12.09
CA ASN A 93 -14.04 7.34 12.08
C ASN A 93 -12.57 7.03 12.45
N LEU A 94 -11.92 7.92 13.18
CA LEU A 94 -10.62 7.64 13.78
C LEU A 94 -10.72 6.39 14.68
N PRO A 95 -9.68 5.54 14.71
CA PRO A 95 -9.59 4.43 15.66
C PRO A 95 -9.80 4.87 17.11
N ASP A 96 -10.42 4.02 17.93
CA ASP A 96 -10.73 4.33 19.34
C ASP A 96 -9.47 4.64 20.17
N ASN A 97 -8.33 4.07 19.79
CA ASN A 97 -7.03 4.27 20.44
C ASN A 97 -6.11 5.23 19.70
N TYR A 98 -6.62 6.04 18.77
CA TYR A 98 -5.82 7.02 18.06
C TYR A 98 -5.17 8.02 19.04
N PRO A 99 -3.85 8.26 18.98
CA PRO A 99 -3.17 9.08 19.99
C PRO A 99 -3.71 10.51 20.05
N ASP A 100 -4.07 10.98 21.25
CA ASP A 100 -4.68 12.30 21.46
C ASP A 100 -3.79 13.46 20.99
N ASP A 101 -2.48 13.36 21.22
CA ASP A 101 -1.51 14.36 20.80
C ASP A 101 -1.42 14.46 19.27
N VAL A 102 -1.41 13.32 18.59
CA VAL A 102 -1.43 13.24 17.13
C VAL A 102 -2.76 13.79 16.59
N LYS A 103 -3.89 13.37 17.15
CA LYS A 103 -5.23 13.88 16.78
C LYS A 103 -5.33 15.40 16.89
N ASN A 104 -4.82 15.97 17.99
CA ASN A 104 -4.81 17.42 18.18
C ASN A 104 -3.97 18.13 17.12
N ALA A 105 -2.82 17.58 16.75
CA ALA A 105 -1.99 18.12 15.67
C ALA A 105 -2.71 18.10 14.32
N ILE A 106 -3.43 17.02 14.00
CA ILE A 106 -4.26 16.92 12.78
C ILE A 106 -5.33 18.00 12.75
N ILE A 107 -6.07 18.19 13.86
CA ILE A 107 -7.12 19.20 13.96
C ILE A 107 -6.54 20.62 13.81
N GLU A 108 -5.40 20.90 14.42
CA GLU A 108 -4.71 22.18 14.30
C GLU A 108 -4.27 22.44 12.85
N ASN A 109 -3.69 21.44 12.18
CA ASN A 109 -3.27 21.51 10.79
C ASN A 109 -4.48 21.74 9.85
N PHE A 110 -5.57 20.99 10.04
CA PHE A 110 -6.80 21.13 9.27
C PHE A 110 -7.42 22.53 9.44
N THR A 111 -7.50 23.03 10.68
CA THR A 111 -8.04 24.36 10.97
C THR A 111 -7.19 25.45 10.31
N SER A 112 -5.87 25.33 10.40
CA SER A 112 -4.92 26.30 9.82
C SER A 112 -5.02 26.36 8.30
N ARG A 113 -5.14 25.21 7.62
CA ARG A 113 -5.32 25.14 6.16
C ARG A 113 -6.64 25.76 5.72
N ASN A 114 -7.75 25.45 6.39
CA ASN A 114 -9.05 26.03 6.04
C ASN A 114 -9.09 27.56 6.20
N VAL A 115 -8.48 28.10 7.26
CA VAL A 115 -8.35 29.55 7.43
C VAL A 115 -7.54 30.17 6.27
N SER A 116 -6.51 29.47 5.78
CA SER A 116 -5.71 29.95 4.63
C SER A 116 -6.47 29.86 3.30
N GLN A 117 -7.29 28.82 3.10
CA GLN A 117 -8.05 28.59 1.87
C GLN A 117 -9.30 29.46 1.73
N GLN A 118 -9.83 30.00 2.83
CA GLN A 118 -10.94 30.98 2.80
C GLN A 118 -10.61 32.24 1.95
N PHE A 119 -9.34 32.45 1.61
CA PHE A 119 -8.86 33.54 0.75
C PHE A 119 -8.56 33.13 -0.71
N SER A 120 -8.79 31.87 -1.09
CA SER A 120 -8.53 31.32 -2.43
C SER A 120 -9.81 31.21 -3.27
N THR A 121 -9.73 31.55 -4.56
CA THR A 121 -10.86 31.53 -5.51
C THR A 121 -10.88 30.27 -6.39
N LYS A 122 -10.44 29.10 -5.90
CA LYS A 122 -10.51 27.84 -6.68
C LYS A 122 -11.99 27.54 -6.98
N ALA A 123 -12.31 27.26 -8.25
CA ALA A 123 -13.65 26.87 -8.64
C ALA A 123 -13.98 25.53 -7.96
N THR A 124 -15.12 25.46 -7.25
CA THR A 124 -15.59 24.25 -6.58
C THR A 124 -16.07 23.24 -7.61
N THR A 125 -15.18 22.32 -7.99
CA THR A 125 -15.54 20.97 -8.44
C THR A 125 -16.12 20.20 -7.24
N THR A 126 -17.13 19.36 -7.49
CA THR A 126 -17.68 18.49 -6.44
C THR A 126 -16.63 17.43 -6.10
N THR A 127 -16.20 17.38 -4.84
CA THR A 127 -15.36 16.31 -4.30
C THR A 127 -16.12 14.98 -4.36
N ASN A 128 -15.49 13.92 -4.88
CA ASN A 128 -16.01 12.56 -4.77
C ASN A 128 -15.47 11.92 -3.49
N THR A 129 -16.35 11.45 -2.60
CA THR A 129 -15.94 10.80 -1.36
C THR A 129 -16.10 9.28 -1.49
N VAL A 130 -15.00 8.55 -1.35
CA VAL A 130 -14.97 7.08 -1.36
C VAL A 130 -14.88 6.58 0.07
N ASN A 131 -15.88 5.83 0.53
CA ASN A 131 -15.87 5.27 1.88
C ASN A 131 -15.06 3.97 1.91
N VAL A 132 -13.96 3.94 2.67
CA VAL A 132 -13.02 2.81 2.67
C VAL A 132 -13.31 1.85 3.83
N TRP A 133 -13.35 0.56 3.52
CA TRP A 133 -13.32 -0.52 4.49
C TRP A 133 -11.92 -1.10 4.57
N ILE A 134 -11.25 -0.88 5.71
CA ILE A 134 -9.97 -1.49 6.03
C ILE A 134 -10.15 -2.89 6.61
N VAL A 135 -9.47 -3.88 6.05
CA VAL A 135 -9.37 -5.24 6.59
C VAL A 135 -7.90 -5.58 6.81
N ALA A 136 -7.54 -6.10 7.98
CA ALA A 136 -6.16 -6.50 8.27
C ALA A 136 -6.09 -7.92 8.82
N ASP A 137 -5.12 -8.68 8.33
CA ASP A 137 -4.80 -10.02 8.81
C ASP A 137 -4.11 -10.01 10.18
N GLU A 138 -3.77 -11.20 10.68
CA GLU A 138 -3.11 -11.47 11.95
C GLU A 138 -1.64 -11.05 11.98
N GLU A 139 -0.91 -11.14 10.86
CA GLU A 139 0.49 -10.72 10.73
C GLU A 139 0.61 -9.21 10.87
N TYR A 140 -0.17 -8.44 10.11
CA TYR A 140 -0.20 -6.99 10.16
C TYR A 140 -0.62 -6.51 11.55
N ARG A 141 -1.65 -7.13 12.12
CA ARG A 141 -2.12 -6.85 13.48
C ARG A 141 -1.08 -7.22 14.54
N SER A 142 -0.31 -8.28 14.34
CA SER A 142 0.77 -8.70 15.24
C SER A 142 1.92 -7.68 15.20
N THR A 143 2.26 -7.17 14.02
CA THR A 143 3.32 -6.18 13.82
C THR A 143 3.02 -4.87 14.54
N TYR A 144 1.82 -4.33 14.40
CA TYR A 144 1.45 -3.04 14.99
C TYR A 144 0.74 -3.12 16.35
N GLY A 145 0.38 -4.33 16.79
CA GLY A 145 -0.35 -4.55 18.04
C GLY A 145 -1.65 -3.76 18.06
N SER A 146 -1.97 -3.09 19.18
CA SER A 146 -3.19 -2.28 19.27
C SER A 146 -3.27 -1.15 18.25
N ASN A 147 -2.15 -0.72 17.66
CA ASN A 147 -2.10 0.45 16.80
C ASN A 147 -2.34 0.13 15.31
N TRP A 148 -2.62 -1.12 14.95
CA TRP A 148 -2.79 -1.52 13.55
C TRP A 148 -3.85 -0.68 12.81
N GLN A 149 -4.97 -0.34 13.46
CA GLN A 149 -6.00 0.51 12.85
C GLN A 149 -5.50 1.92 12.58
N THR A 150 -4.66 2.45 13.48
CA THR A 150 -4.06 3.78 13.34
C THR A 150 -3.08 3.82 12.18
N GLN A 151 -2.25 2.79 12.04
CA GLN A 151 -1.30 2.72 10.92
C GLN A 151 -2.02 2.52 9.60
N ALA A 152 -2.99 1.60 9.51
CA ALA A 152 -3.77 1.41 8.30
C ALA A 152 -4.58 2.67 7.93
N TYR A 153 -5.19 3.35 8.91
CA TYR A 153 -5.86 4.65 8.69
C TYR A 153 -4.89 5.68 8.11
N ASN A 154 -3.73 5.86 8.75
CA ASN A 154 -2.72 6.80 8.29
C ASN A 154 -2.21 6.47 6.88
N THR A 155 -2.10 5.18 6.53
CA THR A 155 -1.73 4.76 5.18
C THR A 155 -2.75 5.23 4.14
N ILE A 156 -4.06 5.09 4.42
CA ILE A 156 -5.12 5.55 3.52
C ILE A 156 -5.11 7.08 3.37
N GLU A 157 -5.06 7.83 4.47
CA GLU A 157 -5.04 9.31 4.44
C GLU A 157 -3.73 9.89 3.88
N ASN A 158 -2.66 9.10 3.82
CA ASN A 158 -1.45 9.51 3.12
C ASN A 158 -1.56 9.22 1.62
N ALA A 159 -2.12 8.07 1.24
CA ALA A 159 -2.30 7.65 -0.13
C ALA A 159 -3.30 8.52 -0.90
N ASP A 160 -4.33 9.04 -0.23
CA ASP A 160 -5.38 9.83 -0.85
C ASP A 160 -5.02 11.30 -1.05
N ASN A 161 -3.95 11.81 -0.43
CA ASN A 161 -3.52 13.21 -0.58
C ASN A 161 -3.42 13.65 -2.04
N ALA A 162 -2.78 12.82 -2.88
CA ALA A 162 -2.64 13.09 -4.31
C ALA A 162 -3.98 12.94 -5.04
N PHE A 163 -4.80 11.95 -4.68
CA PHE A 163 -6.15 11.77 -5.24
C PHE A 163 -7.02 13.00 -4.97
N TYR A 164 -6.91 13.57 -3.77
CA TYR A 164 -7.66 14.77 -3.40
C TYR A 164 -7.11 16.02 -4.09
N SER A 165 -5.79 16.24 -4.03
CA SER A 165 -5.19 17.47 -4.57
C SER A 165 -5.40 17.61 -6.07
N ASP A 166 -5.31 16.49 -6.79
CA ASP A 166 -5.20 16.47 -8.24
C ASP A 166 -6.53 16.11 -8.91
N HIS A 167 -7.38 15.31 -8.22
CA HIS A 167 -8.62 14.77 -8.78
C HIS A 167 -9.89 15.07 -7.96
N ASP A 168 -9.77 15.80 -6.84
CA ASP A 168 -10.85 16.05 -5.86
C ASP A 168 -11.56 14.73 -5.44
N ILE A 169 -10.79 13.66 -5.23
CA ILE A 169 -11.25 12.36 -4.70
C ILE A 169 -10.75 12.24 -3.26
N ASP A 170 -11.66 12.05 -2.30
CA ASP A 170 -11.40 12.01 -0.85
C ASP A 170 -11.67 10.60 -0.33
N PHE A 171 -10.65 9.91 0.22
CA PHE A 171 -10.84 8.57 0.78
C PHE A 171 -11.14 8.70 2.28
N VAL A 172 -12.36 8.37 2.66
CA VAL A 172 -12.79 8.44 4.05
C VAL A 172 -12.93 7.04 4.60
N VAL A 173 -12.05 6.66 5.54
CA VAL A 173 -12.20 5.38 6.23
C VAL A 173 -13.52 5.35 6.99
N GLY A 174 -14.34 4.34 6.72
CA GLY A 174 -15.67 4.18 7.31
C GLY A 174 -15.81 2.93 8.17
N LYS A 175 -14.92 1.95 8.00
CA LYS A 175 -14.99 0.68 8.71
C LYS A 175 -13.63 -0.01 8.82
N TYR A 176 -13.46 -0.73 9.93
CA TYR A 176 -12.35 -1.64 10.17
C TYR A 176 -12.87 -3.05 10.42
N SER A 177 -12.15 -4.07 9.96
CA SER A 177 -12.39 -5.46 10.33
C SER A 177 -11.09 -6.23 10.38
N THR A 178 -11.13 -7.38 11.05
CA THR A 178 -10.02 -8.32 11.08
C THR A 178 -10.32 -9.48 10.15
N TRP A 179 -9.29 -10.01 9.52
CA TRP A 179 -9.29 -11.27 8.81
C TRP A 179 -8.21 -12.17 9.43
N ASP A 180 -8.37 -13.48 9.23
CA ASP A 180 -7.46 -14.55 9.67
C ASP A 180 -7.00 -15.23 8.39
N SER A 181 -5.84 -14.85 7.86
CA SER A 181 -5.40 -15.24 6.52
C SER A 181 -4.91 -16.67 6.47
N THR A 182 -4.86 -17.27 5.28
CA THR A 182 -4.23 -18.57 5.11
C THR A 182 -2.70 -18.45 5.22
N ASP A 183 -2.13 -18.82 6.37
CA ASP A 183 -0.66 -18.84 6.68
C ASP A 183 0.26 -19.39 5.57
N SER A 184 -0.24 -20.32 4.75
CA SER A 184 0.55 -21.03 3.74
C SER A 184 0.43 -20.48 2.33
N GLU A 185 -0.41 -19.47 2.13
CA GLU A 185 -0.68 -18.87 0.83
C GLU A 185 0.22 -17.63 0.64
N ASP A 186 1.00 -17.60 -0.43
CA ASP A 186 1.84 -16.43 -0.75
C ASP A 186 1.31 -15.66 -1.96
N ASN A 187 0.29 -16.15 -2.68
CA ASN A 187 -0.26 -15.45 -3.82
C ASN A 187 -1.17 -14.30 -3.39
N CYS A 188 -0.78 -13.06 -3.68
CA CYS A 188 -1.58 -11.87 -3.35
C CYS A 188 -3.01 -11.91 -3.89
N SER A 189 -3.21 -12.47 -5.10
CA SER A 189 -4.56 -12.54 -5.69
C SER A 189 -5.45 -13.55 -4.96
N GLU A 190 -4.91 -14.70 -4.57
CA GLU A 190 -5.67 -15.69 -3.78
C GLU A 190 -5.98 -15.15 -2.37
N LEU A 191 -5.04 -14.41 -1.77
CA LEU A 191 -5.25 -13.70 -0.49
C LEU A 191 -6.31 -12.60 -0.58
N LEU A 192 -6.33 -11.81 -1.67
CA LEU A 192 -7.37 -10.81 -1.89
C LEU A 192 -8.76 -11.46 -2.03
N ASP A 193 -8.87 -12.52 -2.85
CA ASP A 193 -10.11 -13.28 -3.03
C ASP A 193 -10.63 -13.84 -1.68
N GLU A 194 -9.72 -14.35 -0.84
CA GLU A 194 -10.03 -14.83 0.51
C GLU A 194 -10.55 -13.69 1.41
N ALA A 195 -9.82 -12.59 1.49
CA ALA A 195 -10.21 -11.43 2.29
C ALA A 195 -11.57 -10.86 1.88
N GLU A 196 -11.86 -10.77 0.58
CA GLU A 196 -13.17 -10.33 0.06
C GLU A 196 -14.30 -11.28 0.48
N LEU A 197 -14.06 -12.59 0.43
CA LEU A 197 -15.04 -13.59 0.83
C LEU A 197 -15.31 -13.57 2.34
N GLU A 198 -14.25 -13.55 3.15
CA GLU A 198 -14.34 -13.72 4.60
C GLU A 198 -14.72 -12.45 5.36
N SER A 199 -14.31 -11.28 4.86
CA SER A 199 -14.80 -9.99 5.37
C SER A 199 -16.30 -9.78 5.12
N GLY A 200 -16.85 -10.50 4.14
CA GLY A 200 -18.22 -10.37 3.66
C GLY A 200 -18.40 -9.29 2.60
N TRP A 201 -17.31 -8.74 2.05
CA TRP A 201 -17.31 -7.72 0.99
C TRP A 201 -18.23 -8.09 -0.18
N LEU A 202 -18.09 -9.31 -0.69
CA LEU A 202 -18.88 -9.82 -1.83
C LEU A 202 -20.38 -9.95 -1.54
N SER A 203 -20.77 -9.98 -0.26
CA SER A 203 -22.15 -10.20 0.16
C SER A 203 -22.87 -8.92 0.58
N ASN A 204 -22.18 -8.03 1.30
CA ASN A 204 -22.71 -6.77 1.80
C ASN A 204 -21.56 -5.84 2.19
N LYS A 205 -21.32 -4.84 1.34
CA LYS A 205 -20.31 -3.80 1.53
C LYS A 205 -20.59 -2.83 2.67
N GLN A 206 -21.78 -2.89 3.27
CA GLN A 206 -22.17 -2.07 4.42
C GLN A 206 -22.04 -0.55 4.20
N GLY A 207 -22.28 -0.13 2.96
CA GLY A 207 -22.20 1.28 2.55
C GLY A 207 -20.77 1.78 2.32
N MET A 208 -19.79 0.88 2.28
CA MET A 208 -18.42 1.16 1.87
C MET A 208 -18.28 0.97 0.35
N ASP A 209 -17.39 1.75 -0.24
CA ASP A 209 -17.17 1.83 -1.67
C ASP A 209 -15.92 1.08 -2.11
N MET A 210 -14.87 1.07 -1.26
CA MET A 210 -13.60 0.39 -1.53
C MET A 210 -13.19 -0.52 -0.36
N LEU A 211 -12.64 -1.71 -0.67
CA LEU A 211 -11.99 -2.61 0.28
C LEU A 211 -10.47 -2.45 0.18
N ALA A 212 -9.84 -2.10 1.30
CA ALA A 212 -8.40 -1.99 1.44
C ALA A 212 -7.90 -3.09 2.39
N VAL A 213 -7.17 -4.07 1.86
CA VAL A 213 -6.68 -5.23 2.62
C VAL A 213 -5.19 -5.06 2.95
N PHE A 214 -4.84 -5.29 4.21
CA PHE A 214 -3.50 -5.12 4.75
C PHE A 214 -2.98 -6.47 5.29
N THR A 215 -1.79 -6.85 4.85
CA THR A 215 -1.06 -8.04 5.32
C THR A 215 0.39 -7.67 5.67
N ASP A 216 1.03 -8.48 6.51
CA ASP A 216 2.50 -8.52 6.71
C ASP A 216 3.00 -9.98 6.60
N GLN A 217 2.22 -10.80 5.90
CA GLN A 217 2.56 -12.15 5.47
C GLN A 217 3.55 -12.07 4.31
N GLY A 218 4.45 -13.05 4.22
CA GLY A 218 5.31 -13.15 3.04
C GLY A 218 4.50 -13.46 1.79
N THR A 219 4.44 -12.54 0.85
CA THR A 219 3.68 -12.65 -0.41
C THR A 219 4.58 -12.72 -1.65
N ASP A 220 3.99 -13.03 -2.80
CA ASP A 220 4.63 -13.11 -4.11
C ASP A 220 4.75 -11.74 -4.82
N HIS A 221 3.96 -10.75 -4.41
CA HIS A 221 3.95 -9.36 -4.90
C HIS A 221 3.72 -8.36 -3.76
N ARG A 222 3.95 -7.06 -4.01
CA ARG A 222 3.87 -6.04 -2.94
C ARG A 222 2.41 -5.75 -2.64
N GLY A 223 1.60 -5.76 -3.67
CA GLY A 223 0.16 -5.67 -3.57
C GLY A 223 -0.47 -6.30 -4.80
N VAL A 224 -1.78 -6.25 -4.81
CA VAL A 224 -2.59 -6.55 -5.98
C VAL A 224 -3.86 -5.73 -5.89
N SER A 225 -4.40 -5.35 -7.04
CA SER A 225 -5.67 -4.66 -7.12
C SER A 225 -6.54 -5.21 -8.24
N GLU A 226 -7.84 -5.16 -8.02
CA GLU A 226 -8.80 -5.33 -9.11
C GLU A 226 -8.70 -4.14 -10.09
N ASN A 227 -8.54 -4.44 -11.38
CA ASN A 227 -8.51 -3.41 -12.43
C ASN A 227 -9.93 -2.91 -12.75
N GLY A 228 -10.24 -1.70 -12.30
CA GLY A 228 -11.59 -1.14 -12.39
C GLY A 228 -12.61 -1.83 -11.49
N GLY A 229 -12.14 -2.61 -10.51
CA GLY A 229 -12.94 -3.15 -9.42
C GLY A 229 -12.93 -2.21 -8.22
N ASP A 230 -13.10 -2.77 -7.03
CA ASP A 230 -13.31 -2.01 -5.80
C ASP A 230 -12.58 -2.60 -4.59
N ALA A 231 -11.69 -3.56 -4.82
CA ALA A 231 -10.82 -4.12 -3.79
C ALA A 231 -9.34 -4.10 -4.21
N TRP A 232 -8.47 -4.01 -3.21
CA TRP A 232 -7.04 -4.21 -3.34
C TRP A 232 -6.42 -4.71 -2.03
N LEU A 233 -5.25 -5.33 -2.14
CA LEU A 233 -4.44 -5.84 -1.04
C LEU A 233 -3.03 -5.27 -1.14
N MET A 234 -2.44 -4.94 0.02
CA MET A 234 -1.03 -4.62 0.14
C MET A 234 -0.36 -5.44 1.24
N ASP A 235 0.87 -5.85 0.98
CA ASP A 235 1.84 -6.29 1.96
C ASP A 235 2.52 -5.06 2.59
N HIS A 236 2.76 -5.13 3.89
CA HIS A 236 3.48 -4.11 4.63
C HIS A 236 4.92 -4.04 4.14
N GLN A 237 5.33 -2.84 3.77
CA GLN A 237 6.71 -2.57 3.39
C GLN A 237 7.54 -2.40 4.66
N ILE A 238 8.86 -2.53 4.60
CA ILE A 238 9.78 -2.36 5.74
C ILE A 238 9.59 -1.10 6.61
N THR A 239 8.85 -0.12 6.09
CA THR A 239 8.44 1.10 6.76
C THR A 239 7.05 1.53 6.24
N SER A 240 6.16 1.88 7.16
CA SER A 240 4.86 2.54 6.95
C SER A 240 4.97 3.83 6.14
N GLY A 241 6.14 4.46 6.14
CA GLY A 241 6.44 5.58 5.24
C GLY A 241 6.45 5.23 3.75
N TRP A 242 6.46 3.94 3.39
CA TRP A 242 6.34 3.43 2.03
C TRP A 242 4.98 2.77 1.76
N ASP A 243 4.27 2.34 2.79
CA ASP A 243 2.96 1.69 2.67
C ASP A 243 1.96 2.53 1.88
N TRP A 244 1.94 3.85 2.11
CA TRP A 244 0.98 4.74 1.43
C TRP A 244 1.27 4.91 -0.06
N HIS A 245 2.53 4.82 -0.49
CA HIS A 245 2.88 4.83 -1.91
C HIS A 245 2.30 3.61 -2.61
N LEU A 246 2.44 2.44 -1.98
CA LEU A 246 1.85 1.21 -2.50
C LEU A 246 0.33 1.27 -2.49
N ALA A 247 -0.29 1.72 -1.40
CA ALA A 247 -1.74 1.91 -1.34
C ALA A 247 -2.25 2.87 -2.42
N GLN A 248 -1.53 3.96 -2.71
CA GLN A 248 -1.86 4.88 -3.81
C GLN A 248 -1.76 4.19 -5.17
N HIS A 249 -0.70 3.40 -5.38
CA HIS A 249 -0.51 2.60 -6.59
C HIS A 249 -1.67 1.61 -6.80
N GLU A 250 -1.97 0.80 -5.79
CA GLU A 250 -3.04 -0.21 -5.87
C GLU A 250 -4.42 0.45 -6.04
N ALA A 251 -4.74 1.49 -5.26
CA ALA A 251 -6.00 2.22 -5.40
C ALA A 251 -6.15 2.84 -6.81
N SER A 252 -5.06 3.20 -7.48
CA SER A 252 -5.10 3.72 -8.85
C SER A 252 -5.60 2.69 -9.86
N HIS A 253 -5.37 1.39 -9.63
CA HIS A 253 -5.90 0.32 -10.47
C HIS A 253 -7.43 0.20 -10.38
N ASN A 254 -8.06 0.52 -9.23
CA ASN A 254 -9.52 0.63 -9.15
C ASN A 254 -10.08 1.74 -10.06
N TYR A 255 -9.28 2.75 -10.41
CA TYR A 255 -9.59 3.76 -11.44
C TYR A 255 -9.09 3.38 -12.85
N ARG A 256 -8.65 2.14 -13.04
CA ARG A 256 -8.17 1.55 -14.30
C ARG A 256 -6.84 2.07 -14.80
N CYS A 257 -6.02 2.69 -13.94
CA CYS A 257 -4.64 3.00 -14.32
C CYS A 257 -3.88 1.68 -14.61
N PRO A 258 -3.18 1.56 -15.74
CA PRO A 258 -2.33 0.41 -16.02
C PRO A 258 -0.94 0.59 -15.41
N ASP A 259 -0.26 -0.52 -15.13
CA ASP A 259 1.16 -0.49 -14.80
C ASP A 259 2.02 -0.02 -15.96
N HIS A 260 3.05 0.74 -15.62
CA HIS A 260 4.19 0.99 -16.49
C HIS A 260 5.31 -0.03 -16.28
N LYS A 261 5.16 -0.97 -15.35
CA LYS A 261 6.15 -2.02 -15.02
C LYS A 261 7.49 -1.39 -14.56
N TYR A 262 8.59 -2.13 -14.71
CA TYR A 262 9.97 -1.66 -14.46
C TYR A 262 10.51 -0.72 -15.56
N ALA A 263 9.68 0.18 -16.07
CA ALA A 263 10.13 1.19 -17.03
C ALA A 263 10.94 2.30 -16.34
N THR A 264 11.85 2.95 -17.08
CA THR A 264 12.55 4.16 -16.60
C THR A 264 11.81 5.45 -16.96
N THR A 265 10.65 5.33 -17.60
CA THR A 265 9.73 6.43 -17.92
C THR A 265 8.33 5.86 -18.11
N PRO A 266 7.27 6.59 -17.74
CA PRO A 266 7.27 7.93 -17.15
C PRO A 266 7.63 7.90 -15.65
N TYR A 267 8.05 9.05 -15.12
CA TYR A 267 8.09 9.28 -13.67
C TYR A 267 6.63 9.34 -13.19
N CYS A 268 6.19 8.30 -12.46
CA CYS A 268 4.79 8.04 -12.14
C CYS A 268 4.72 7.03 -11.00
N ILE A 269 3.74 7.17 -10.10
CA ILE A 269 3.43 6.18 -9.06
C ILE A 269 3.11 4.80 -9.66
N MET A 270 2.52 4.73 -10.86
CA MET A 270 2.25 3.48 -11.59
C MET A 270 3.49 2.84 -12.26
N THR A 271 4.68 3.42 -12.06
CA THR A 271 5.94 2.86 -12.56
C THR A 271 6.71 2.28 -11.38
N TYR A 272 6.98 0.96 -11.37
CA TYR A 272 7.57 0.27 -10.22
C TYR A 272 8.91 0.87 -9.75
N ASN A 273 9.72 1.39 -10.68
CA ASN A 273 11.00 2.05 -10.35
C ASN A 273 10.85 3.37 -9.59
N TYR A 274 9.66 3.99 -9.64
CA TYR A 274 9.38 5.31 -9.06
C TYR A 274 8.33 5.26 -7.96
N MET A 275 7.53 4.19 -7.89
CA MET A 275 6.44 4.00 -6.94
C MET A 275 6.80 4.42 -5.51
N MET A 276 7.97 4.01 -5.00
CA MET A 276 8.38 4.29 -3.62
C MET A 276 8.98 5.69 -3.37
N ILE A 277 9.04 6.55 -4.39
CA ILE A 277 9.70 7.87 -4.31
C ILE A 277 8.91 9.01 -4.97
N THR A 278 7.70 8.74 -5.45
CA THR A 278 6.82 9.74 -6.07
C THR A 278 5.39 9.51 -5.67
N ASP A 279 4.63 10.57 -5.55
CA ASP A 279 3.16 10.62 -5.46
C ASP A 279 2.53 11.05 -6.80
N ASP A 280 3.29 11.64 -7.71
CA ASP A 280 2.77 12.07 -9.02
C ASP A 280 2.30 10.89 -9.91
N TRP A 281 1.15 11.09 -10.57
CA TRP A 281 0.79 10.34 -11.78
C TRP A 281 1.38 11.00 -13.03
N CYS A 282 1.64 10.21 -14.08
CA CYS A 282 1.90 10.78 -15.39
C CYS A 282 0.60 11.21 -16.06
N SER A 283 0.69 12.07 -17.09
CA SER A 283 -0.48 12.62 -17.77
C SER A 283 -1.49 11.58 -18.30
N SER A 284 -1.06 10.36 -18.65
CA SER A 284 -1.99 9.30 -19.08
C SER A 284 -2.72 8.66 -17.91
N CYS A 285 -2.06 8.51 -16.76
CA CYS A 285 -2.68 8.04 -15.54
C CYS A 285 -3.66 9.09 -14.99
N ASP A 286 -3.26 10.37 -14.94
CA ASP A 286 -4.16 11.48 -14.56
C ASP A 286 -5.45 11.45 -15.38
N GLN A 287 -5.29 11.38 -16.71
CA GLN A 287 -6.43 11.36 -17.61
C GLN A 287 -7.31 10.11 -17.42
N THR A 288 -6.71 8.99 -17.01
CA THR A 288 -7.42 7.74 -16.74
C THR A 288 -8.23 7.84 -15.45
N ILE A 289 -7.65 8.39 -14.38
CA ILE A 289 -8.36 8.66 -13.12
C ILE A 289 -9.50 9.63 -13.37
N GLU A 290 -9.26 10.75 -14.05
CA GLU A 290 -10.30 11.73 -14.37
C GLU A 290 -11.47 11.14 -15.17
N ASN A 291 -11.18 10.24 -16.13
CA ASN A 291 -12.21 9.58 -16.92
C ASN A 291 -13.04 8.58 -16.08
N ASN A 292 -12.50 8.08 -14.98
CA ASN A 292 -13.15 7.12 -14.10
C ASN A 292 -13.43 7.69 -12.69
N ARG A 293 -13.33 9.02 -12.49
CA ARG A 293 -13.40 9.65 -11.16
C ARG A 293 -14.67 9.38 -10.37
N ASN A 294 -15.77 9.04 -11.06
CA ASN A 294 -17.08 8.71 -10.47
C ASN A 294 -17.35 7.19 -10.53
N HIS A 295 -16.31 6.37 -10.51
CA HIS A 295 -16.43 4.91 -10.48
C HIS A 295 -17.15 4.42 -9.22
N PHE A 296 -16.89 5.09 -8.10
CA PHE A 296 -17.59 4.96 -6.81
C PHE A 296 -18.72 5.99 -6.70
#